data_AF-A0A852TL64-F1
#
_entry.id   AF-A0A852TL64-F1
#
_cell.length_a   1.000
_cell.length_b   1.000
_cell.length_c   1.000
_cell.angle_alpha   90.00
_cell.angle_beta   90.00
_cell.angle_gamma   90.00
#
_symmetry.space_group_name_H-M   'P 1'
#
loop_
_entity.id
_entity.type
_entity.pdbx_description
1 polymer ?
#
loop_
_entity_poly.entity_id
_entity_poly.type
_entity_poly.pdbx_seq_one_letter_code
_entity_poly.pdbx_strand_id
1 'polypeptide(L)'
;MSRRPARDPGLQAERTLLSWQRTLIVLIVVVLLYMRDPFSDGAAAADAAVDPLHRLVPALGTAALAGMLMAHLRRRWRGTDHGRHDDATGSPPAPVARPWAMVLLSASVAVLGIAVAATAVLG
;
A
#
# COMPACT_ATOMS: atom_id res chain seq x y z
N MET A 1 35.80 28.98 4.20
CA MET A 1 34.89 27.82 4.10
C MET A 1 33.55 28.30 3.55
N SER A 2 33.31 28.12 2.24
CA SER A 2 32.06 28.49 1.60
C SER A 2 30.94 27.52 2.01
N ARG A 3 29.93 28.00 2.75
CA ARG A 3 28.69 27.25 3.00
C ARG A 3 28.04 27.00 1.63
N ARG A 4 28.00 25.74 1.17
CA ARG A 4 27.21 25.40 -0.03
C ARG A 4 25.76 25.83 0.24
N PRO A 5 25.10 26.53 -0.69
CA PRO A 5 23.69 26.81 -0.53
C PRO A 5 22.95 25.49 -0.34
N ALA A 6 22.09 25.43 0.70
CA ALA A 6 21.26 24.28 0.97
C ALA A 6 20.47 23.98 -0.31
N ARG A 7 20.64 22.78 -0.88
CA ARG A 7 19.89 22.35 -2.07
C ARG A 7 18.41 22.50 -1.75
N ASP A 8 17.69 23.28 -2.56
CA ASP A 8 16.24 23.25 -2.55
C ASP A 8 15.81 21.80 -2.87
N PRO A 9 15.20 21.07 -1.92
CA PRO A 9 14.77 19.70 -2.15
C PRO A 9 13.69 19.59 -3.24
N GLY A 10 13.11 20.73 -3.66
CA GLY A 10 12.07 20.82 -4.68
C GLY A 10 10.81 20.05 -4.31
N LEU A 11 9.90 19.91 -5.29
CA LEU A 11 8.63 19.18 -5.14
C LEU A 11 8.79 17.65 -5.08
N GLN A 12 9.93 17.13 -4.60
CA GLN A 12 10.23 15.69 -4.63
C GLN A 12 9.47 14.90 -3.55
N ALA A 13 9.34 15.47 -2.35
CA ALA A 13 8.60 14.84 -1.25
C ALA A 13 7.10 14.68 -1.59
N GLU A 14 6.51 15.73 -2.17
CA GLU A 14 5.10 15.73 -2.58
C GLU A 14 4.84 14.73 -3.72
N ARG A 15 5.71 14.69 -4.73
CA ARG A 15 5.63 13.68 -5.81
C ARG A 15 5.72 12.25 -5.30
N THR A 16 6.58 12.03 -4.31
CA THR A 16 6.70 10.71 -3.68
C THR A 16 5.43 10.37 -2.89
N LEU A 17 4.86 11.32 -2.15
CA LEU A 17 3.63 11.10 -1.41
C LEU A 17 2.46 10.77 -2.35
N LEU A 18 2.27 11.53 -3.43
CA LEU A 18 1.21 11.27 -4.41
C LEU A 18 1.36 9.91 -5.09
N SER A 19 2.59 9.50 -5.42
CA SER A 19 2.82 8.18 -6.01
C SER A 19 2.49 7.05 -5.04
N TRP A 20 2.85 7.17 -3.76
CA TRP A 20 2.46 6.23 -2.72
C TRP A 20 0.94 6.16 -2.53
N GLN A 21 0.26 7.31 -2.44
CA GLN A 21 -1.19 7.34 -2.30
C GLN A 21 -1.89 6.66 -3.48
N ARG A 22 -1.46 6.95 -4.71
CA ARG A 22 -1.99 6.33 -5.92
C ARG A 22 -1.82 4.81 -5.89
N THR A 23 -0.62 4.32 -5.55
CA THR A 23 -0.36 2.89 -5.47
C THR A 23 -1.23 2.20 -4.41
N LEU A 24 -1.38 2.81 -3.23
CA LEU A 24 -2.23 2.25 -2.16
C LEU A 24 -3.72 2.24 -2.55
N ILE A 25 -4.21 3.28 -3.23
CA ILE A 25 -5.60 3.32 -3.73
C ILE A 25 -5.82 2.21 -4.76
N VAL A 26 -4.90 2.07 -5.72
CA VAL A 26 -4.98 1.00 -6.74
C VAL A 26 -4.97 -0.36 -6.07
N LEU A 27 -4.10 -0.59 -5.08
CA LEU A 27 -4.06 -1.85 -4.35
C LEU A 27 -5.39 -2.15 -3.63
N ILE A 28 -6.02 -1.16 -3.00
CA ILE A 28 -7.35 -1.31 -2.38
C ILE A 28 -8.39 -1.68 -3.44
N VAL A 29 -8.38 -1.01 -4.60
CA VAL A 29 -9.30 -1.33 -5.70
C VAL A 29 -9.11 -2.77 -6.18
N VAL A 30 -7.86 -3.23 -6.33
CA VAL A 30 -7.56 -4.62 -6.72
C VAL A 30 -8.08 -5.62 -5.69
N VAL A 31 -7.94 -5.33 -4.39
CA VAL A 31 -8.53 -6.15 -3.32
C VAL A 31 -10.06 -6.22 -3.43
N LEU A 32 -10.72 -5.09 -3.70
CA LEU A 32 -12.18 -5.06 -3.89
C LEU A 32 -12.62 -5.84 -5.13
N LEU A 33 -11.84 -5.77 -6.22
CA LEU A 33 -12.07 -6.55 -7.44
C LEU A 33 -11.88 -8.05 -7.20
N TYR A 34 -10.87 -8.44 -6.41
CA TYR A 34 -10.67 -9.82 -6.00
C TYR A 34 -11.88 -10.37 -5.22
N MET A 35 -12.47 -9.56 -4.34
CA MET A 35 -13.66 -9.93 -3.57
C MET A 35 -14.93 -10.02 -4.41
N ARG A 36 -14.97 -9.43 -5.61
CA ARG A 36 -16.14 -9.48 -6.50
C ARG A 36 -16.40 -10.89 -7.08
N ASP A 37 -15.48 -11.83 -6.86
CA ASP A 37 -15.50 -13.19 -7.41
C ASP A 37 -15.44 -13.21 -8.95
N PRO A 38 -14.25 -13.01 -9.54
CA PRO A 38 -14.10 -12.92 -10.99
C PRO A 38 -14.21 -14.26 -11.72
N PHE A 39 -14.36 -15.39 -11.00
CA PHE A 39 -14.24 -16.74 -11.56
C PHE A 39 -15.51 -17.60 -11.40
N SER A 40 -16.62 -17.06 -10.88
CA SER A 40 -17.88 -17.80 -10.78
C SER A 40 -18.62 -17.84 -12.12
N ASP A 41 -18.26 -18.80 -12.96
CA ASP A 41 -19.16 -19.28 -14.02
C ASP A 41 -20.23 -20.18 -13.37
N GLY A 42 -21.49 -19.72 -13.45
CA GLY A 42 -22.64 -20.09 -12.62
C GLY A 42 -23.17 -21.53 -12.69
N ALA A 43 -22.34 -22.55 -12.94
CA ALA A 43 -22.74 -23.95 -12.91
C ALA A 43 -21.89 -24.84 -11.97
N ALA A 44 -20.64 -24.45 -11.65
CA ALA A 44 -19.74 -25.24 -10.80
C ALA A 44 -19.66 -24.74 -9.33
N ALA A 45 -20.22 -23.56 -9.05
CA ALA A 45 -20.13 -22.88 -7.75
C ALA A 45 -20.85 -23.60 -6.58
N ALA A 46 -21.68 -24.61 -6.87
CA ALA A 46 -22.41 -25.35 -5.83
C ALA A 46 -21.53 -26.40 -5.12
N ASP A 47 -20.51 -26.96 -5.81
CA ASP A 47 -19.70 -28.07 -5.28
C ASP A 47 -18.24 -27.71 -4.99
N ALA A 48 -17.72 -26.61 -5.56
CA ALA A 48 -16.35 -26.12 -5.38
C ALA A 48 -16.29 -24.76 -4.67
N ALA A 49 -17.15 -24.53 -3.67
CA ALA A 49 -17.10 -23.33 -2.86
C ALA A 49 -15.80 -23.33 -2.03
N VAL A 50 -14.71 -22.78 -2.58
CA VAL A 50 -13.57 -22.34 -1.78
C VAL A 50 -14.15 -21.47 -0.66
N ASP A 51 -13.99 -21.91 0.58
CA ASP A 51 -14.58 -21.27 1.76
C ASP A 51 -14.40 -19.75 1.63
N PRO A 52 -15.48 -18.94 1.64
CA PRO A 52 -15.41 -17.49 1.55
C PRO A 52 -14.37 -16.88 2.50
N LEU A 53 -14.10 -17.55 3.61
CA LEU A 53 -13.06 -17.19 4.57
C LEU A 53 -11.63 -17.17 3.96
N HIS A 54 -11.30 -18.09 3.06
CA HIS A 54 -9.99 -18.15 2.40
C HIS A 54 -9.72 -16.95 1.49
N ARG A 55 -10.76 -16.33 0.92
CA ARG A 55 -10.63 -15.09 0.15
C ARG A 55 -10.61 -13.87 1.06
N LEU A 56 -11.41 -13.91 2.11
CA LEU A 56 -11.58 -12.80 3.05
C LEU A 56 -10.28 -12.48 3.80
N VAL A 57 -9.54 -13.48 4.28
CA VAL A 57 -8.30 -13.28 5.06
C VAL A 57 -7.22 -12.50 4.28
N PRO A 58 -6.76 -12.92 3.09
CA PRO A 58 -5.75 -12.17 2.34
C PRO A 58 -6.27 -10.81 1.86
N ALA A 59 -7.57 -10.69 1.55
CA ALA A 59 -8.19 -9.42 1.18
C ALA A 59 -8.15 -8.42 2.34
N LEU A 60 -8.67 -8.79 3.52
CA LEU A 60 -8.66 -7.95 4.70
C LEU A 60 -7.24 -7.63 5.18
N GLY A 61 -6.33 -8.62 5.15
CA GLY A 61 -4.93 -8.42 5.51
C GLY A 61 -4.26 -7.37 4.61
N THR A 62 -4.44 -7.49 3.29
CA THR A 62 -3.87 -6.55 2.31
C THR A 62 -4.50 -5.16 2.44
N ALA A 63 -5.82 -5.08 2.60
CA ALA A 63 -6.51 -3.81 2.79
C ALA A 63 -6.10 -3.11 4.09
N ALA A 64 -5.97 -3.85 5.20
CA ALA A 64 -5.53 -3.32 6.48
C ALA A 64 -4.09 -2.80 6.40
N LEU A 65 -3.19 -3.54 5.76
CA LEU A 65 -1.80 -3.11 5.51
C LEU A 65 -1.76 -1.83 4.65
N ALA A 66 -2.53 -1.78 3.58
CA ALA A 66 -2.62 -0.59 2.72
C ALA A 66 -3.17 0.62 3.49
N GLY A 67 -4.22 0.43 4.29
CA GLY A 67 -4.81 1.46 5.15
C GLY A 67 -3.85 1.94 6.24
N MET A 68 -3.12 1.03 6.87
CA MET A 68 -2.07 1.34 7.85
C MET A 68 -0.96 2.18 7.23
N LEU A 69 -0.44 1.79 6.06
CA LEU A 69 0.57 2.56 5.34
C LEU A 69 0.03 3.95 4.96
N MET A 70 -1.21 4.04 4.48
CA MET A 70 -1.86 5.32 4.16
C MET A 70 -1.98 6.21 5.40
N ALA A 71 -2.38 5.66 6.55
CA ALA A 71 -2.47 6.38 7.82
C ALA A 71 -1.09 6.83 8.30
N HIS A 72 -0.06 5.97 8.19
CA HIS A 72 1.31 6.30 8.53
C HIS A 72 1.83 7.47 7.70
N LEU A 73 1.62 7.43 6.38
CA LEU A 73 2.00 8.52 5.46
C LEU A 73 1.28 9.83 5.79
N ARG A 74 -0.03 9.78 6.06
CA ARG A 74 -0.83 10.97 6.43
C ARG A 74 -0.41 11.57 7.77
N ARG A 75 -0.22 10.73 8.79
CA ARG A 75 0.24 11.18 10.13
C ARG A 75 1.60 11.85 10.02
N ARG A 76 2.52 11.22 9.30
CA ARG A 76 3.85 11.76 9.07
C ARG A 76 3.81 13.10 8.34
N TRP A 77 3.07 13.18 7.24
CA TRP A 77 2.95 14.40 6.45
C TRP A 77 2.44 15.59 7.28
N ARG A 78 1.43 15.36 8.12
CA ARG A 78 0.91 16.38 9.05
C ARG A 78 1.91 16.75 10.14
N GLY A 79 2.71 15.79 10.62
CA GLY A 79 3.71 16.02 11.66
C GLY A 79 4.97 16.75 11.18
N THR A 80 5.27 16.71 9.87
CA THR A 80 6.46 17.38 9.29
C THR A 80 6.13 18.73 8.64
N ASP A 81 5.05 19.37 9.06
CA ASP A 81 4.46 20.57 8.42
C ASP A 81 4.52 20.52 6.88
N HIS A 82 3.89 19.49 6.30
CA HIS A 82 3.85 19.31 4.84
C HIS A 82 5.23 19.13 4.18
N GLY A 83 6.18 18.56 4.92
CA GLY A 83 7.54 18.31 4.46
C GLY A 83 8.47 19.53 4.53
N ARG A 84 8.04 20.62 5.18
CA ARG A 84 8.85 21.85 5.35
C ARG A 84 9.76 21.81 6.57
N HIS A 85 9.34 21.21 7.67
CA HIS A 85 10.13 21.18 8.91
C HIS A 85 9.87 19.94 9.74
N ASP A 86 10.92 19.35 10.31
CA ASP A 86 10.80 18.33 11.35
C ASP A 86 11.18 18.97 12.68
N ASP A 87 10.17 19.48 13.40
CA ASP A 87 10.33 20.23 14.65
C ASP A 87 11.04 19.40 15.75
N ALA A 88 11.03 18.07 15.63
CA ALA A 88 11.68 17.19 16.60
C ALA A 88 13.21 17.10 16.39
N THR A 89 13.72 17.39 15.20
CA THR A 89 15.15 17.17 14.86
C THR A 89 15.82 18.34 14.15
N GLY A 90 15.08 19.38 13.73
CA GLY A 90 15.62 20.55 13.03
C GLY A 90 16.30 20.23 11.70
N SER A 91 16.05 19.04 11.14
CA SER A 91 16.70 18.52 9.94
C SER A 91 15.65 18.12 8.89
N PRO A 92 15.99 18.11 7.59
CA PRO A 92 15.03 17.75 6.54
C PRO A 92 14.50 16.32 6.77
N PRO A 93 13.16 16.11 6.67
CA PRO A 93 12.55 14.85 7.04
C PRO A 93 13.07 13.69 6.18
N ALA A 94 13.42 12.57 6.82
CA ALA A 94 13.98 11.38 6.16
C ALA A 94 13.10 10.86 4.99
N PRO A 95 13.64 10.13 4.00
CA PRO A 95 12.88 9.65 2.85
C PRO A 95 11.60 8.90 3.24
N VAL A 96 10.52 9.17 2.51
CA VAL A 96 9.20 8.54 2.70
C VAL A 96 9.23 7.05 2.33
N ALA A 97 10.11 6.70 1.39
CA ALA A 97 10.43 5.33 0.98
C ALA A 97 11.33 4.63 2.00
N ARG A 98 10.88 4.50 3.25
CA ARG A 98 11.63 3.70 4.23
C ARG A 98 11.62 2.22 3.78
N PRO A 99 12.75 1.50 3.92
CA PRO A 99 12.87 0.13 3.40
C PRO A 99 11.77 -0.81 3.89
N TRP A 100 11.36 -0.69 5.16
CA TRP A 100 10.29 -1.50 5.75
C TRP A 100 8.94 -1.31 5.06
N ALA A 101 8.60 -0.09 4.63
CA ALA A 101 7.32 0.20 3.98
C ALA A 101 7.27 -0.46 2.58
N MET A 102 8.40 -0.48 1.87
CA MET A 102 8.51 -1.20 0.60
C MET A 102 8.41 -2.72 0.81
N VAL A 103 9.08 -3.26 1.83
CA VAL A 103 8.98 -4.69 2.16
C VAL A 103 7.53 -5.08 2.47
N LEU A 104 6.81 -4.30 3.29
CA LEU A 104 5.40 -4.56 3.58
C LEU A 104 4.50 -4.48 2.35
N LEU A 105 4.70 -3.46 1.51
CA LEU A 105 3.93 -3.32 0.27
C LEU A 105 4.16 -4.52 -0.65
N SER A 106 5.42 -4.88 -0.88
CA SER A 106 5.80 -6.03 -1.72
C SER A 106 5.25 -7.34 -1.15
N ALA A 107 5.35 -7.55 0.16
CA ALA A 107 4.79 -8.73 0.83
C ALA A 107 3.26 -8.79 0.66
N SER A 108 2.57 -7.66 0.81
CA SER A 108 1.11 -7.60 0.63
C SER A 108 0.71 -7.95 -0.80
N VAL A 109 1.40 -7.39 -1.79
CA VAL A 109 1.17 -7.69 -3.21
C VAL A 109 1.45 -9.16 -3.52
N ALA A 110 2.52 -9.73 -2.98
CA ALA A 110 2.86 -11.14 -3.16
C ALA A 110 1.80 -12.06 -2.56
N VAL A 111 1.35 -11.80 -1.32
CA VAL A 111 0.28 -12.56 -0.66
C VAL A 111 -1.02 -12.50 -1.47
N LEU A 112 -1.40 -11.31 -1.93
CA LEU A 112 -2.60 -11.14 -2.75
C LEU A 112 -2.46 -11.90 -4.09
N GLY A 113 -1.30 -11.83 -4.75
CA GLY A 113 -1.04 -12.56 -5.98
C GLY A 113 -1.11 -14.07 -5.82
N ILE A 114 -0.54 -14.61 -4.73
CA ILE A 114 -0.64 -16.04 -4.39
C ILE A 114 -2.10 -16.43 -4.14
N ALA A 115 -2.86 -15.62 -3.42
CA ALA A 115 -4.28 -15.90 -3.15
C ALA A 115 -5.12 -15.92 -4.43
N VAL A 116 -4.89 -14.97 -5.35
CA VAL A 116 -5.53 -14.92 -6.67
C VAL A 116 -5.17 -16.17 -7.50
N ALA A 117 -3.89 -16.53 -7.56
CA ALA A 117 -3.45 -17.71 -8.31
C ALA A 117 -4.04 -19.02 -7.73
N ALA A 118 -4.04 -19.16 -6.40
CA ALA A 118 -4.61 -20.31 -5.72
C ALA A 118 -6.12 -20.42 -5.99
N THR A 119 -6.87 -19.31 -5.90
CA THR A 119 -8.30 -19.31 -6.20
C THR A 119 -8.62 -19.57 -7.67
N ALA A 120 -7.75 -19.17 -8.60
CA ALA A 120 -7.93 -19.47 -10.03
C ALA A 120 -7.60 -20.93 -10.40
N VAL A 121 -6.78 -21.63 -9.61
CA VAL A 121 -6.41 -23.04 -9.84
C VAL A 121 -7.32 -24.00 -9.08
N LEU A 122 -7.81 -23.60 -7.89
CA LEU A 122 -8.57 -24.45 -6.97
C LEU A 122 -10.08 -24.19 -6.99
N GLY A 123 -10.53 -23.04 -7.49
CA GLY A 123 -11.94 -22.71 -7.69
C GLY A 123 -12.37 -23.01 -9.11
#